data_AF-A0A076JNG8-F1
#
_entry.id   AF-A0A076JNG8-F1
#
_cell.length_a   1.000
_cell.length_b   1.000
_cell.length_c   1.000
_cell.angle_alpha   90.00
_cell.angle_beta   90.00
_cell.angle_gamma   90.00
#
_symmetry.space_group_name_H-M   'P 1'
#
loop_
_entity.id
_entity.type
_entity.pdbx_description
1 polymer ?
#
loop_
_entity_poly.entity_id
_entity_poly.type
_entity_poly.pdbx_seq_one_letter_code
_entity_poly.pdbx_strand_id
1 'polypeptide(L)'
;MSDRSGQNDTDNSFAGISFEGVNAVPPQSGENGDTINLADVADVSEQDDVSNAATETMPPLNFASDQTQPFQSFPTAGAAETTPAGTVPNGAVPTGAIPTGDMPSSTPAPAIPVLTMPVEGEAVVAKKRKLPLIITGIVLAVLVVAAIAGFFTARWYFQDKAAPGVTFGGTSVAGQTADQLKNTVTAAVKNTTVNIKDGNGNNASGSLSDLGVSYNVDKTVTELLAAKHQTNGALEYINEVNPFVKKNVPLNAKSNKLALRTFVTDKFVQDTDRAVPSTASYDANARAFVAVEGRGGRSPKVDNVIDTVAKAIANPGHSGSVTITYETIDVPVALPEAQNVADQANARLNAPIVLDNGQGKTFQIPAEVVASWLKTDADLEHGTLSLSYDDNAITNYVQQQVPAQLNQDAVDQEDAVDNSGKVLATIVKGVNGVKVKNMEALAPKIGEALKNGQGATIPVDGDVQNFKTVQKKSEYRIVVDRTAQTATVYHNDEAVKTFPVCTGTTGKHETDLGTFYIYLKYQIQDMTGLNDDGSRYLSKGVKWVSYFYGGEGFHTASWNNYGIAHGDPAHYGSHGCVNMYEADSKWIYDNCPEGTIVQVVGAMPSGPVR
;
A
#
# COMPACT_ATOMS: atom_id res chain seq x y z
N MET A 1 -90.75 41.61 -11.47
CA MET A 1 -90.12 41.18 -12.74
C MET A 1 -88.63 41.09 -12.45
N SER A 2 -88.19 39.98 -11.85
CA SER A 2 -87.49 38.83 -12.49
C SER A 2 -85.97 39.04 -12.35
N ASP A 3 -85.09 38.13 -11.93
CA ASP A 3 -85.16 36.78 -11.32
C ASP A 3 -83.72 36.41 -10.82
N ARG A 4 -83.61 35.62 -9.74
CA ARG A 4 -82.59 34.57 -9.36
C ARG A 4 -81.05 34.74 -9.56
N SER A 5 -80.22 34.67 -8.48
CA SER A 5 -79.48 33.52 -7.84
C SER A 5 -78.17 33.08 -8.54
N GLY A 6 -77.01 32.76 -7.93
CA GLY A 6 -76.57 32.55 -6.55
C GLY A 6 -75.04 32.26 -6.48
N GLN A 7 -74.49 32.27 -5.27
CA GLN A 7 -73.06 32.18 -4.84
C GLN A 7 -72.38 30.81 -5.02
N ASN A 8 -71.03 30.81 -5.08
CA ASN A 8 -70.17 30.04 -4.16
C ASN A 8 -68.73 30.58 -4.15
N ASP A 9 -68.25 30.92 -2.95
CA ASP A 9 -66.87 31.32 -2.63
C ASP A 9 -66.00 30.08 -2.36
N THR A 10 -64.74 30.12 -2.79
CA THR A 10 -63.71 29.11 -2.53
C THR A 10 -62.73 29.55 -1.44
N ASP A 11 -62.50 28.65 -0.50
CA ASP A 11 -61.65 28.78 0.70
C ASP A 11 -60.44 27.82 0.62
N ASN A 12 -59.31 28.26 1.18
CA ASN A 12 -58.19 27.53 1.82
C ASN A 12 -57.47 26.32 1.17
N SER A 13 -56.13 26.33 1.24
CA SER A 13 -55.40 25.48 2.21
C SER A 13 -53.87 25.69 2.17
N PHE A 14 -53.29 26.00 3.33
CA PHE A 14 -51.86 25.94 3.63
C PHE A 14 -51.39 24.47 3.72
N ALA A 15 -50.19 24.21 3.20
CA ALA A 15 -49.58 22.88 3.10
C ALA A 15 -49.18 22.31 4.47
N GLY A 16 -49.62 21.08 4.74
CA GLY A 16 -49.14 20.24 5.83
C GLY A 16 -47.86 19.51 5.44
N ILE A 17 -46.90 19.49 6.35
CA ILE A 17 -45.59 18.85 6.21
C ILE A 17 -45.74 17.39 6.66
N SER A 18 -45.40 16.44 5.78
CA SER A 18 -45.31 15.01 6.09
C SER A 18 -43.96 14.73 6.77
N PHE A 19 -43.97 14.01 7.88
CA PHE A 19 -42.75 13.44 8.47
C PHE A 19 -42.72 11.94 8.21
N GLU A 20 -41.79 11.52 7.36
CA GLU A 20 -41.16 10.20 7.47
C GLU A 20 -40.33 10.18 8.75
N GLY A 21 -40.42 9.07 9.48
CA GLY A 21 -39.91 8.94 10.85
C GLY A 21 -38.41 9.22 10.95
N VAL A 22 -38.08 10.23 11.76
CA VAL A 22 -36.76 10.29 12.40
C VAL A 22 -36.79 9.22 13.49
N ASN A 23 -36.04 8.14 13.29
CA ASN A 23 -35.85 7.08 14.29
C ASN A 23 -35.20 7.67 15.55
N ALA A 24 -36.02 8.12 16.51
CA ALA A 24 -35.64 8.10 17.91
C ALA A 24 -35.73 6.63 18.35
N VAL A 25 -34.59 5.95 18.41
CA VAL A 25 -34.50 4.58 18.94
C VAL A 25 -34.92 4.61 20.41
N PRO A 26 -36.03 3.97 20.82
CA PRO A 26 -36.39 3.87 22.23
C PRO A 26 -35.37 2.97 22.96
N PRO A 27 -35.07 3.22 24.25
CA PRO A 27 -34.15 2.37 25.00
C PRO A 27 -34.73 0.96 25.11
N GLN A 28 -34.05 -0.02 24.50
CA GLN A 28 -34.38 -1.44 24.66
C GLN A 28 -34.23 -1.86 26.12
N SER A 29 -35.33 -2.27 26.75
CA SER A 29 -35.30 -3.09 27.97
C SER A 29 -35.00 -4.53 27.56
N GLY A 30 -33.86 -5.05 27.99
CA GLY A 30 -33.48 -6.43 27.76
C GLY A 30 -34.22 -7.37 28.71
N GLU A 31 -34.87 -8.39 28.16
CA GLU A 31 -35.09 -9.66 28.82
C GLU A 31 -34.90 -10.81 27.81
N ASN A 32 -34.13 -11.81 28.25
CA ASN A 32 -33.79 -13.03 27.54
C ASN A 32 -34.99 -13.99 27.49
N GLY A 33 -35.12 -14.77 26.41
CA GLY A 33 -35.89 -16.02 26.48
C GLY A 33 -36.42 -16.59 25.17
N ASP A 34 -35.64 -17.50 24.59
CA ASP A 34 -36.02 -18.65 23.78
C ASP A 34 -36.39 -18.57 22.29
N THR A 35 -35.83 -19.58 21.63
CA THR A 35 -35.72 -19.93 20.23
C THR A 35 -36.99 -20.60 19.68
N ILE A 36 -37.16 -20.57 18.34
CA ILE A 36 -37.37 -21.74 17.43
C ILE A 36 -37.39 -21.22 15.96
N ASN A 37 -36.75 -21.99 15.07
CA ASN A 37 -36.58 -21.78 13.63
C ASN A 37 -37.81 -22.20 12.78
N LEU A 38 -37.89 -21.62 11.57
CA LEU A 38 -37.78 -22.29 10.24
C LEU A 38 -38.89 -21.95 9.20
N ALA A 39 -38.48 -21.13 8.22
CA ALA A 39 -38.62 -21.24 6.75
C ALA A 39 -39.96 -21.16 5.98
N ASP A 40 -39.80 -20.47 4.82
CA ASP A 40 -40.45 -20.55 3.50
C ASP A 40 -41.73 -19.71 3.22
N VAL A 41 -41.96 -19.06 2.06
CA VAL A 41 -41.24 -18.79 0.78
C VAL A 41 -42.13 -17.82 -0.04
N ALA A 42 -41.53 -17.00 -0.92
CA ALA A 42 -42.06 -16.35 -2.15
C ALA A 42 -43.09 -15.20 -2.01
N ASP A 43 -43.18 -14.20 -2.90
CA ASP A 43 -42.43 -13.64 -4.04
C ASP A 43 -43.29 -12.45 -4.56
N VAL A 44 -42.74 -11.63 -5.47
CA VAL A 44 -43.41 -10.80 -6.50
C VAL A 44 -43.48 -9.27 -6.30
N SER A 45 -42.41 -8.63 -6.80
CA SER A 45 -42.31 -7.57 -7.85
C SER A 45 -42.83 -6.13 -7.71
N GLU A 46 -41.92 -5.19 -8.06
CA GLU A 46 -42.04 -3.99 -8.94
C GLU A 46 -43.03 -2.87 -8.53
N GLN A 47 -42.78 -1.55 -8.66
CA GLN A 47 -41.83 -0.75 -9.42
C GLN A 47 -41.89 0.74 -8.96
N ASP A 48 -40.82 1.48 -9.28
CA ASP A 48 -40.69 2.92 -9.57
C ASP A 48 -40.72 3.99 -8.45
N ASP A 49 -39.50 4.45 -8.17
CA ASP A 49 -39.10 5.66 -7.44
C ASP A 49 -39.14 6.92 -8.32
N VAL A 50 -39.49 8.06 -7.69
CA VAL A 50 -39.45 9.40 -8.28
C VAL A 50 -38.53 10.31 -7.45
N SER A 51 -37.54 10.88 -8.14
CA SER A 51 -36.90 12.19 -7.92
C SER A 51 -36.09 12.51 -6.65
N ASN A 52 -34.77 12.63 -6.87
CA ASN A 52 -34.00 13.88 -6.82
C ASN A 52 -33.90 14.66 -5.49
N ALA A 53 -32.74 14.58 -4.82
CA ALA A 53 -32.17 15.70 -4.04
C ALA A 53 -30.65 15.60 -3.95
N ALA A 54 -30.01 16.78 -4.04
CA ALA A 54 -28.61 17.03 -4.32
C ALA A 54 -27.62 16.49 -3.26
N THR A 55 -26.53 15.89 -3.73
CA THR A 55 -25.27 15.76 -2.99
C THR A 55 -24.22 16.66 -3.65
N GLU A 56 -23.61 17.49 -2.80
CA GLU A 56 -22.52 18.38 -3.15
C GLU A 56 -21.34 17.62 -3.76
N THR A 57 -20.95 18.05 -4.94
CA THR A 57 -19.87 17.48 -5.73
C THR A 57 -18.52 17.83 -5.10
N MET A 58 -17.80 16.81 -4.60
CA MET A 58 -16.34 16.90 -4.43
C MET A 58 -15.65 16.90 -5.81
N PRO A 59 -14.55 17.64 -6.00
CA PRO A 59 -13.90 17.77 -7.29
C PRO A 59 -13.23 16.45 -7.72
N PRO A 60 -13.17 16.14 -9.03
CA PRO A 60 -12.56 14.92 -9.53
C PRO A 60 -11.04 14.93 -9.27
N LEU A 61 -10.54 13.84 -8.68
CA LEU A 61 -9.12 13.52 -8.64
C LEU A 61 -8.67 13.17 -10.08
N ASN A 62 -7.93 14.09 -10.68
CA ASN A 62 -7.29 13.88 -11.99
C ASN A 62 -6.22 12.78 -11.87
N PHE A 63 -6.47 11.64 -12.52
CA PHE A 63 -5.43 10.67 -12.84
C PHE A 63 -4.61 11.19 -14.02
N ALA A 64 -3.53 11.91 -13.73
CA ALA A 64 -2.45 12.17 -14.67
C ALA A 64 -1.38 11.09 -14.48
N SER A 65 -1.45 10.06 -15.32
CA SER A 65 -0.34 9.14 -15.54
C SER A 65 0.62 9.77 -16.54
N ASP A 66 1.65 10.47 -16.07
CA ASP A 66 2.89 10.64 -16.84
C ASP A 66 4.13 11.00 -15.99
N GLN A 67 5.27 10.51 -16.49
CA GLN A 67 6.66 10.90 -16.25
C GLN A 67 7.40 10.33 -15.02
N THR A 68 8.03 9.18 -15.26
CA THR A 68 9.48 8.96 -15.15
C THR A 68 10.33 10.14 -14.62
N GLN A 69 11.03 9.93 -13.50
CA GLN A 69 12.41 10.41 -13.29
C GLN A 69 13.17 9.49 -12.30
N PRO A 70 14.49 9.28 -12.48
CA PRO A 70 15.29 8.33 -11.73
C PRO A 70 15.82 8.88 -10.40
N PHE A 71 15.98 7.99 -9.42
CA PHE A 71 16.52 8.28 -8.09
C PHE A 71 17.99 8.72 -8.12
N GLN A 72 18.24 9.83 -7.45
CA GLN A 72 19.56 10.27 -7.02
C GLN A 72 20.02 9.46 -5.81
N SER A 73 21.30 9.07 -5.79
CA SER A 73 21.97 8.49 -4.63
C SER A 73 23.05 9.44 -4.10
N PHE A 74 23.07 9.61 -2.78
CA PHE A 74 24.12 10.31 -2.02
C PHE A 74 24.40 9.52 -0.72
N PRO A 75 25.58 9.70 -0.09
CA PRO A 75 26.55 8.62 0.04
C PRO A 75 26.76 8.15 1.48
N THR A 76 27.29 6.94 1.64
CA THR A 76 27.82 6.44 2.91
C THR A 76 29.35 6.61 2.94
N ALA A 77 29.82 7.54 3.77
CA ALA A 77 31.18 7.57 4.33
C ALA A 77 31.37 6.31 5.19
N GLY A 78 32.52 5.65 5.31
CA GLY A 78 33.91 6.08 5.41
C GLY A 78 34.52 5.17 6.48
N ALA A 79 35.56 4.40 6.15
CA ALA A 79 36.26 3.54 7.10
C ALA A 79 37.74 3.90 7.09
N ALA A 80 38.32 4.11 8.28
CA ALA A 80 39.75 4.20 8.51
C ALA A 80 40.16 3.42 9.78
N GLU A 81 41.12 2.53 9.56
CA GLU A 81 42.22 2.01 10.40
C GLU A 81 42.02 1.65 11.90
N THR A 82 42.46 0.45 12.28
CA THR A 82 43.73 0.20 13.02
C THR A 82 43.90 -1.29 13.43
N THR A 83 45.12 -1.82 13.28
CA THR A 83 45.69 -3.03 13.94
C THR A 83 45.89 -2.83 15.47
N PRO A 84 46.17 -3.84 16.35
CA PRO A 84 47.07 -5.01 16.14
C PRO A 84 46.85 -6.33 16.95
N ALA A 85 47.73 -7.30 16.64
CA ALA A 85 48.36 -8.32 17.51
C ALA A 85 47.61 -9.60 17.97
N GLY A 86 48.22 -10.76 17.62
CA GLY A 86 48.56 -11.82 18.58
C GLY A 86 47.71 -13.09 18.61
N THR A 87 48.37 -14.23 18.29
CA THR A 87 48.54 -15.45 19.13
C THR A 87 48.34 -16.77 18.33
N VAL A 88 49.36 -17.63 18.42
CA VAL A 88 49.45 -19.04 17.96
C VAL A 88 48.70 -19.96 18.95
N PRO A 89 48.36 -21.25 18.67
CA PRO A 89 49.37 -22.33 18.65
C PRO A 89 49.11 -23.56 17.74
N ASN A 90 50.24 -24.17 17.34
CA ASN A 90 50.60 -25.60 17.21
C ASN A 90 49.60 -26.69 16.80
N GLY A 91 50.07 -27.57 15.89
CA GLY A 91 49.59 -28.95 15.80
C GLY A 91 50.21 -29.81 14.68
N ALA A 92 51.43 -30.32 14.93
CA ALA A 92 51.98 -31.63 14.53
C ALA A 92 52.08 -32.10 13.04
N VAL A 93 53.21 -32.77 12.80
CA VAL A 93 53.77 -33.45 11.60
C VAL A 93 54.03 -34.92 12.05
N PRO A 94 54.53 -35.91 11.26
CA PRO A 94 54.42 -36.34 9.84
C PRO A 94 53.96 -37.82 9.70
N THR A 95 53.91 -38.36 8.47
CA THR A 95 54.46 -39.66 8.00
C THR A 95 53.93 -39.88 6.56
N GLY A 96 54.61 -40.38 5.53
CA GLY A 96 55.81 -41.20 5.40
C GLY A 96 55.46 -42.40 4.50
N ALA A 97 56.24 -42.59 3.41
CA ALA A 97 56.45 -43.82 2.62
C ALA A 97 55.96 -43.90 1.15
N ILE A 98 56.89 -44.43 0.34
CA ILE A 98 56.98 -44.73 -1.10
C ILE A 98 56.26 -46.08 -1.41
N PRO A 99 55.95 -46.47 -2.68
CA PRO A 99 56.90 -47.20 -3.57
C PRO A 99 56.79 -46.80 -5.08
N THR A 100 57.91 -46.63 -5.81
CA THR A 100 58.55 -47.53 -6.81
C THR A 100 57.72 -48.01 -8.02
N GLY A 101 58.30 -47.83 -9.22
CA GLY A 101 58.18 -48.76 -10.36
C GLY A 101 57.56 -48.17 -11.63
N ASP A 102 58.39 -47.76 -12.59
CA ASP A 102 58.48 -48.41 -13.91
C ASP A 102 59.11 -47.50 -14.99
N MET A 103 60.12 -48.06 -15.65
CA MET A 103 60.67 -47.71 -16.96
C MET A 103 60.26 -48.87 -17.90
N PRO A 104 60.06 -48.67 -19.21
CA PRO A 104 61.25 -48.66 -20.09
C PRO A 104 61.18 -47.90 -21.43
N SER A 105 62.40 -47.56 -21.87
CA SER A 105 62.98 -47.56 -23.23
C SER A 105 62.22 -47.03 -24.46
N SER A 106 62.85 -46.06 -25.16
CA SER A 106 63.20 -46.16 -26.60
C SER A 106 63.94 -44.89 -27.09
N THR A 107 65.27 -44.97 -27.26
CA THR A 107 66.03 -44.91 -28.55
C THR A 107 66.45 -43.47 -28.99
N PRO A 108 67.45 -43.26 -29.87
CA PRO A 108 68.74 -42.69 -29.45
C PRO A 108 69.15 -41.41 -30.23
N ALA A 109 70.29 -40.84 -29.82
CA ALA A 109 70.92 -39.61 -30.32
C ALA A 109 71.32 -39.63 -31.82
N PRO A 110 71.77 -38.47 -32.33
CA PRO A 110 73.12 -38.49 -32.86
C PRO A 110 73.99 -37.33 -32.35
N ALA A 111 75.22 -37.67 -31.96
CA ALA A 111 76.35 -36.76 -31.94
C ALA A 111 77.12 -36.90 -33.26
N ILE A 112 77.58 -35.77 -33.78
CA ILE A 112 78.42 -35.57 -34.97
C ILE A 112 79.84 -36.14 -34.71
N PRO A 113 80.58 -36.60 -35.75
CA PRO A 113 81.57 -37.66 -35.59
C PRO A 113 82.95 -37.22 -35.08
N VAL A 114 83.64 -38.27 -34.64
CA VAL A 114 85.02 -38.47 -34.17
C VAL A 114 86.09 -37.89 -35.09
N LEU A 115 87.21 -37.42 -34.54
CA LEU A 115 88.59 -37.96 -34.76
C LEU A 115 89.60 -37.07 -34.02
N THR A 116 90.13 -37.56 -32.90
CA THR A 116 91.51 -38.08 -32.72
C THR A 116 92.61 -37.06 -32.97
N MET A 117 93.30 -36.71 -31.88
CA MET A 117 94.57 -36.00 -31.86
C MET A 117 95.69 -36.85 -32.49
N PRO A 118 96.66 -36.25 -33.19
CA PRO A 118 98.01 -36.76 -33.21
C PRO A 118 98.93 -35.97 -32.26
N VAL A 119 99.82 -36.75 -31.68
CA VAL A 119 101.00 -36.46 -30.88
C VAL A 119 101.88 -35.37 -31.52
N GLU A 120 102.50 -34.51 -30.71
CA GLU A 120 103.96 -34.24 -30.79
C GLU A 120 104.43 -33.29 -29.68
N GLY A 121 105.50 -33.71 -29.01
CA GLY A 121 106.21 -32.93 -28.01
C GLY A 121 107.17 -31.92 -28.65
N GLU A 122 107.24 -30.78 -27.98
CA GLU A 122 108.30 -29.75 -27.96
C GLU A 122 108.85 -29.19 -29.28
N ALA A 123 108.44 -27.96 -29.59
CA ALA A 123 109.35 -26.94 -30.12
C ALA A 123 108.91 -25.52 -29.73
N VAL A 124 109.68 -24.92 -28.81
CA VAL A 124 110.01 -23.50 -28.66
C VAL A 124 109.10 -22.48 -29.37
N VAL A 125 108.19 -21.82 -28.64
CA VAL A 125 107.57 -20.57 -29.10
C VAL A 125 108.22 -19.38 -28.42
N ALA A 126 109.09 -18.75 -29.19
CA ALA A 126 109.52 -17.37 -29.04
C ALA A 126 108.31 -16.43 -28.83
N LYS A 127 108.47 -15.50 -27.89
CA LYS A 127 107.59 -14.37 -27.57
C LYS A 127 107.00 -13.71 -28.83
N LYS A 128 105.75 -14.03 -29.18
CA LYS A 128 104.97 -13.39 -30.26
C LYS A 128 103.82 -12.56 -29.69
N ARG A 129 103.67 -11.35 -30.25
CA ARG A 129 102.95 -10.19 -29.71
C ARG A 129 101.43 -10.44 -29.60
N LYS A 130 100.87 -10.30 -28.39
CA LYS A 130 99.41 -10.37 -28.08
C LYS A 130 98.56 -9.23 -28.69
N LEU A 131 99.09 -8.43 -29.62
CA LEU A 131 98.49 -7.18 -30.06
C LEU A 131 97.11 -7.31 -30.75
N PRO A 132 96.83 -8.25 -31.68
CA PRO A 132 95.50 -8.37 -32.29
C PRO A 132 94.43 -8.92 -31.33
N LEU A 133 94.80 -9.82 -30.41
CA LEU A 133 93.91 -10.31 -29.33
C LEU A 133 93.58 -9.21 -28.32
N ILE A 134 94.54 -8.34 -28.02
CA ILE A 134 94.34 -7.15 -27.19
C ILE A 134 93.44 -6.14 -27.91
N ILE A 135 93.62 -5.92 -29.22
CA ILE A 135 92.78 -5.00 -30.01
C ILE A 135 91.34 -5.51 -30.10
N THR A 136 91.10 -6.80 -30.40
CA THR A 136 89.74 -7.38 -30.42
C THR A 136 89.10 -7.35 -29.03
N GLY A 137 89.88 -7.61 -27.97
CA GLY A 137 89.44 -7.48 -26.58
C GLY A 137 89.08 -6.04 -26.21
N ILE A 138 89.85 -5.05 -26.67
CA ILE A 138 89.56 -3.62 -26.49
C ILE A 138 88.31 -3.23 -27.27
N VAL A 139 88.14 -3.67 -28.53
CA VAL A 139 86.94 -3.38 -29.32
C VAL A 139 85.69 -3.99 -28.67
N LEU A 140 85.75 -5.24 -28.22
CA LEU A 140 84.65 -5.87 -27.47
C LEU A 140 84.39 -5.16 -26.15
N ALA A 141 85.42 -4.77 -25.40
CA ALA A 141 85.27 -4.00 -24.18
C ALA A 141 84.63 -2.62 -24.44
N VAL A 142 85.01 -1.93 -25.50
CA VAL A 142 84.41 -0.66 -25.93
C VAL A 142 82.95 -0.85 -26.36
N LEU A 143 82.64 -1.92 -27.09
CA LEU A 143 81.26 -2.25 -27.46
C LEU A 143 80.40 -2.61 -26.25
N VAL A 144 80.96 -3.33 -25.27
CA VAL A 144 80.28 -3.66 -24.01
C VAL A 144 80.05 -2.39 -23.18
N VAL A 145 81.06 -1.52 -23.06
CA VAL A 145 80.92 -0.22 -22.37
C VAL A 145 79.90 0.67 -23.09
N ALA A 146 79.89 0.71 -24.42
CA ALA A 146 78.91 1.45 -25.20
C ALA A 146 77.49 0.88 -25.05
N ALA A 147 77.34 -0.45 -25.02
CA ALA A 147 76.06 -1.12 -24.77
C ALA A 147 75.54 -0.86 -23.35
N ILE A 148 76.43 -0.87 -22.34
CA ILE A 148 76.10 -0.53 -20.96
C ILE A 148 75.71 0.95 -20.84
N ALA A 149 76.48 1.86 -21.44
CA ALA A 149 76.16 3.29 -21.46
C ALA A 149 74.84 3.58 -22.19
N GLY A 150 74.60 2.91 -23.33
CA GLY A 150 73.33 2.98 -24.05
C GLY A 150 72.15 2.45 -23.24
N PHE A 151 72.35 1.35 -22.50
CA PHE A 151 71.35 0.78 -21.60
C PHE A 151 70.96 1.77 -20.48
N PHE A 152 71.93 2.34 -19.78
CA PHE A 152 71.67 3.33 -18.72
C PHE A 152 71.07 4.64 -19.25
N THR A 153 71.48 5.08 -20.45
CA THR A 153 70.91 6.27 -21.09
C THR A 153 69.47 6.04 -21.52
N ALA A 154 69.16 4.89 -22.12
CA ALA A 154 67.80 4.50 -22.45
C ALA A 154 66.94 4.40 -21.18
N ARG A 155 67.47 3.77 -20.12
CA ARG A 155 66.79 3.66 -18.83
C ARG A 155 66.43 5.03 -18.26
N TRP A 156 67.39 5.96 -18.25
CA TRP A 156 67.15 7.32 -17.78
C TRP A 156 66.09 8.04 -18.63
N TYR A 157 66.14 7.89 -19.96
CA TYR A 157 65.16 8.51 -20.85
C TYR A 157 63.72 7.98 -20.62
N PHE A 158 63.57 6.69 -20.34
CA PHE A 158 62.29 6.01 -20.13
C PHE A 158 61.85 5.94 -18.65
N GLN A 159 62.56 6.59 -17.72
CA GLN A 159 62.20 6.57 -16.30
C GLN A 159 60.77 7.07 -16.03
N ASP A 160 60.35 8.11 -16.76
CA ASP A 160 59.00 8.72 -16.65
C ASP A 160 58.20 8.62 -17.96
N LYS A 161 58.58 7.70 -18.86
CA LYS A 161 57.95 7.52 -20.17
C LYS A 161 57.62 6.07 -20.42
N ALA A 162 56.57 5.79 -21.17
CA ALA A 162 56.23 4.42 -21.54
C ALA A 162 57.40 3.73 -22.25
N ALA A 163 57.74 2.53 -21.76
CA ALA A 163 58.88 1.76 -22.24
C ALA A 163 58.75 1.33 -23.72
N PRO A 164 59.87 1.11 -24.44
CA PRO A 164 59.87 0.53 -25.79
C PRO A 164 59.08 -0.78 -25.85
N GLY A 165 58.25 -0.96 -26.88
CA GLY A 165 57.43 -2.16 -27.05
C GLY A 165 56.11 -2.17 -26.25
N VAL A 166 55.83 -1.14 -25.44
CA VAL A 166 54.50 -0.95 -24.83
C VAL A 166 53.53 -0.41 -25.88
N THR A 167 52.37 -1.07 -25.96
CA THR A 167 51.31 -0.73 -26.90
C THR A 167 49.99 -0.55 -26.16
N PHE A 168 49.17 0.38 -26.67
CA PHE A 168 47.80 0.63 -26.24
C PHE A 168 46.91 0.66 -27.47
N GLY A 169 45.88 -0.16 -27.51
CA GLY A 169 44.99 -0.21 -28.68
C GLY A 169 45.74 -0.54 -29.97
N GLY A 170 46.69 -1.48 -29.92
CA GLY A 170 47.53 -1.85 -31.08
C GLY A 170 48.54 -0.80 -31.54
N THR A 171 48.56 0.40 -30.94
CA THR A 171 49.49 1.48 -31.28
C THR A 171 50.63 1.56 -30.26
N SER A 172 51.86 1.76 -30.73
CA SER A 172 53.01 1.97 -29.85
C SER A 172 52.88 3.28 -29.11
N VAL A 173 53.02 3.24 -27.79
CA VAL A 173 53.03 4.44 -26.92
C VAL A 173 54.42 4.73 -26.35
N ALA A 174 55.43 4.00 -26.81
CA ALA A 174 56.80 4.15 -26.35
C ALA A 174 57.27 5.61 -26.43
N GLY A 175 57.85 6.11 -25.34
CA GLY A 175 58.38 7.47 -25.25
C GLY A 175 57.34 8.55 -24.91
N GLN A 176 56.07 8.18 -24.69
CA GLN A 176 55.07 9.12 -24.19
C GLN A 176 55.17 9.29 -22.67
N THR A 177 55.05 10.54 -22.22
CA THR A 177 54.90 10.92 -20.79
C THR A 177 53.48 10.63 -20.28
N ALA A 178 53.25 10.72 -18.97
CA ALA A 178 51.93 10.52 -18.37
C ALA A 178 50.83 11.40 -19.00
N ASP A 179 51.10 12.69 -19.24
CA ASP A 179 50.13 13.62 -19.85
C ASP A 179 49.83 13.27 -21.31
N GLN A 180 50.85 12.86 -22.07
CA GLN A 180 50.68 12.40 -23.44
C GLN A 180 49.90 11.09 -23.50
N LEU A 181 50.18 10.15 -22.58
CA LEU A 181 49.43 8.90 -22.45
C LEU A 181 47.97 9.16 -22.07
N LYS A 182 47.69 10.13 -21.19
CA LYS A 182 46.33 10.53 -20.84
C LYS A 182 45.55 10.96 -22.09
N ASN A 183 46.14 11.82 -22.92
CA ASN A 183 45.54 12.23 -24.19
C ASN A 183 45.34 11.05 -25.15
N THR A 184 46.34 10.16 -25.28
CA THR A 184 46.26 8.97 -26.12
C THR A 184 45.14 8.02 -25.66
N VAL A 185 45.03 7.76 -24.36
CA VAL A 185 43.99 6.90 -23.78
C VAL A 185 42.61 7.53 -23.98
N THR A 186 42.45 8.83 -23.69
CA THR A 186 41.19 9.54 -23.91
C THR A 186 40.77 9.54 -25.38
N ALA A 187 41.70 9.77 -26.31
CA ALA A 187 41.42 9.73 -27.74
C ALA A 187 41.02 8.33 -28.22
N ALA A 188 41.73 7.29 -27.76
CA ALA A 188 41.40 5.91 -28.09
C ALA A 188 40.03 5.51 -27.55
N VAL A 189 39.69 5.88 -26.30
CA VAL A 189 38.34 5.65 -25.74
C VAL A 189 37.28 6.34 -26.58
N LYS A 190 37.48 7.63 -26.94
CA LYS A 190 36.55 8.39 -27.78
C LYS A 190 36.36 7.76 -29.17
N ASN A 191 37.42 7.21 -29.74
CA ASN A 191 37.41 6.57 -31.06
C ASN A 191 36.95 5.10 -31.01
N THR A 192 36.68 4.56 -29.82
CA THR A 192 36.16 3.20 -29.68
C THR A 192 34.65 3.21 -29.78
N THR A 193 34.13 2.60 -30.84
CA THR A 193 32.69 2.41 -31.04
C THR A 193 32.38 0.95 -31.36
N VAL A 194 31.18 0.50 -31.02
CA VAL A 194 30.67 -0.81 -31.45
C VAL A 194 29.46 -0.57 -32.34
N ASN A 195 29.60 -0.93 -33.60
CA ASN A 195 28.53 -0.89 -34.59
C ASN A 195 27.75 -2.20 -34.52
N ILE A 196 26.51 -2.10 -34.07
CA ILE A 196 25.59 -3.22 -33.93
C ILE A 196 24.63 -3.18 -35.14
N LYS A 197 24.41 -4.34 -35.75
CA LYS A 197 23.50 -4.51 -36.89
C LYS A 197 22.57 -5.67 -36.64
N ASP A 198 21.36 -5.61 -37.16
CA ASP A 198 20.49 -6.78 -37.24
C ASP A 198 20.40 -7.34 -38.66
N GLY A 199 19.75 -8.49 -38.81
CA GLY A 199 19.51 -9.13 -40.12
C GLY A 199 18.52 -8.39 -41.02
N ASN A 200 17.84 -7.37 -40.51
CA ASN A 200 16.80 -6.60 -41.21
C ASN A 200 17.30 -5.25 -41.75
N GLY A 201 18.59 -4.96 -41.59
CA GLY A 201 19.22 -3.73 -42.05
C GLY A 201 19.22 -2.58 -41.04
N ASN A 202 18.66 -2.79 -39.83
CA ASN A 202 18.76 -1.81 -38.76
C ASN A 202 20.19 -1.76 -38.22
N ASN A 203 20.64 -0.57 -37.87
CA ASN A 203 21.98 -0.35 -37.33
C ASN A 203 21.96 0.71 -36.23
N ALA A 204 22.84 0.52 -35.25
CA ALA A 204 23.10 1.48 -34.19
C ALA A 204 24.57 1.42 -33.81
N SER A 205 25.15 2.57 -33.46
CA SER A 205 26.52 2.64 -32.93
C SER A 205 26.45 3.04 -31.46
N GLY A 206 27.18 2.32 -30.61
CA GLY A 206 27.34 2.66 -29.20
C GLY A 206 28.80 2.97 -28.88
N SER A 207 29.04 4.04 -28.13
CA SER A 207 30.31 4.26 -27.44
C SER A 207 30.48 3.27 -26.28
N LEU A 208 31.68 3.18 -25.72
CA LEU A 208 31.91 2.36 -24.52
C LEU A 208 30.97 2.75 -23.36
N SER A 209 30.72 4.04 -23.16
CA SER A 209 29.79 4.52 -22.13
C SER A 209 28.34 4.14 -22.42
N ASP A 210 27.89 4.24 -23.67
CA ASP A 210 26.51 3.85 -24.06
C ASP A 210 26.27 2.36 -23.81
N LEU A 211 27.32 1.55 -23.94
CA LEU A 211 27.31 0.11 -23.72
C LEU A 211 27.58 -0.29 -22.27
N GLY A 212 27.48 0.66 -21.33
CA GLY A 212 27.61 0.40 -19.90
C GLY A 212 29.04 0.13 -19.42
N VAL A 213 30.06 0.56 -20.17
CA VAL A 213 31.46 0.41 -19.77
C VAL A 213 31.90 1.64 -18.98
N SER A 214 32.26 1.41 -17.72
CA SER A 214 32.97 2.38 -16.88
C SER A 214 34.47 2.16 -17.00
N TYR A 215 35.26 3.22 -17.14
CA TYR A 215 36.71 3.11 -17.35
C TYR A 215 37.49 4.14 -16.52
N ASN A 216 38.76 3.83 -16.25
CA ASN A 216 39.66 4.70 -15.47
C ASN A 216 40.92 5.02 -16.28
N VAL A 217 40.98 6.27 -16.78
CA VAL A 217 42.09 6.76 -17.61
C VAL A 217 43.39 6.81 -16.81
N ASP A 218 43.39 7.41 -15.62
CA ASP A 218 44.62 7.60 -14.83
C ASP A 218 45.24 6.26 -14.39
N LYS A 219 44.39 5.29 -14.04
CA LYS A 219 44.84 3.92 -13.75
C LYS A 219 45.40 3.22 -14.99
N THR A 220 44.76 3.37 -16.15
CA THR A 220 45.27 2.84 -17.42
C THR A 220 46.63 3.47 -17.76
N VAL A 221 46.80 4.78 -17.56
CA VAL A 221 48.09 5.48 -17.74
C VAL A 221 49.16 4.93 -16.79
N THR A 222 48.81 4.71 -15.53
CA THR A 222 49.70 4.11 -14.53
C THR A 222 50.13 2.70 -14.95
N GLU A 223 49.20 1.87 -15.43
CA GLU A 223 49.47 0.51 -15.91
C GLU A 223 50.34 0.52 -17.19
N LEU A 224 50.14 1.50 -18.08
CA LEU A 224 50.97 1.71 -19.28
C LEU A 224 52.42 2.09 -18.93
N LEU A 225 52.59 3.00 -17.98
CA LEU A 225 53.92 3.39 -17.47
C LEU A 225 54.57 2.22 -16.74
N ALA A 226 53.82 1.47 -15.92
CA ALA A 226 54.36 0.36 -15.14
C ALA A 226 54.54 -0.94 -15.93
N ALA A 227 54.07 -1.01 -17.19
CA ALA A 227 53.92 -2.24 -17.96
C ALA A 227 55.19 -3.11 -17.98
N LYS A 228 56.38 -2.50 -18.09
CA LYS A 228 57.67 -3.21 -18.13
C LYS A 228 58.58 -2.92 -16.94
N HIS A 229 58.06 -2.24 -15.91
CA HIS A 229 58.80 -1.84 -14.71
C HIS A 229 58.53 -2.77 -13.51
N GLN A 230 57.79 -3.86 -13.69
CA GLN A 230 57.53 -4.83 -12.62
C GLN A 230 58.74 -5.77 -12.48
N THR A 231 59.40 -5.73 -11.33
CA THR A 231 60.71 -6.35 -11.06
C THR A 231 60.60 -7.52 -10.09
N ASN A 232 60.76 -8.76 -10.56
CA ASN A 232 60.93 -9.96 -9.74
C ASN A 232 62.29 -10.67 -9.98
N GLY A 233 63.25 -10.03 -10.67
CA GLY A 233 64.62 -10.59 -10.80
C GLY A 233 65.65 -9.68 -11.48
N ALA A 234 66.94 -9.98 -11.28
CA ALA A 234 68.09 -9.21 -11.79
C ALA A 234 68.23 -9.18 -13.33
N LEU A 235 67.56 -10.09 -14.05
CA LEU A 235 67.57 -10.15 -15.53
C LEU A 235 66.37 -9.41 -16.17
N GLU A 236 65.33 -9.05 -15.39
CA GLU A 236 64.16 -8.32 -15.91
C GLU A 236 64.42 -6.83 -16.15
N TYR A 237 65.47 -6.26 -15.54
CA TYR A 237 65.89 -4.87 -15.82
C TYR A 237 66.26 -4.65 -17.30
N ILE A 238 66.65 -5.72 -18.01
CA ILE A 238 66.94 -5.68 -19.45
C ILE A 238 65.65 -5.52 -20.25
N ASN A 239 64.53 -6.07 -19.75
CA ASN A 239 63.23 -5.98 -20.43
C ASN A 239 62.67 -4.57 -20.43
N GLU A 240 62.98 -3.73 -19.44
CA GLU A 240 62.48 -2.34 -19.33
C GLU A 240 62.76 -1.52 -20.59
N VAL A 241 63.94 -1.71 -21.22
CA VAL A 241 64.34 -0.97 -22.42
C VAL A 241 64.38 -1.83 -23.69
N ASN A 242 64.03 -3.12 -23.63
CA ASN A 242 64.07 -4.03 -24.78
C ASN A 242 62.88 -3.80 -25.74
N PRO A 243 63.10 -3.30 -26.97
CA PRO A 243 62.01 -3.02 -27.92
C PRO A 243 61.37 -4.28 -28.52
N PHE A 244 62.02 -5.44 -28.41
CA PHE A 244 61.52 -6.70 -28.98
C PHE A 244 60.50 -7.41 -28.07
N VAL A 245 60.49 -7.07 -26.77
CA VAL A 245 59.48 -7.55 -25.82
C VAL A 245 58.27 -6.62 -25.90
N LYS A 246 57.22 -7.08 -26.58
CA LYS A 246 55.97 -6.34 -26.72
C LYS A 246 55.04 -6.60 -25.55
N LYS A 247 54.39 -5.54 -25.05
CA LYS A 247 53.33 -5.65 -24.04
C LYS A 247 52.16 -4.77 -24.41
N ASN A 248 50.99 -5.38 -24.60
CA ASN A 248 49.73 -4.67 -24.78
C ASN A 248 49.09 -4.48 -23.40
N VAL A 249 48.69 -3.25 -23.08
CA VAL A 249 47.96 -2.94 -21.86
C VAL A 249 46.52 -2.64 -22.25
N PRO A 250 45.52 -3.37 -21.73
CA PRO A 250 44.12 -3.12 -22.01
C PRO A 250 43.64 -1.84 -21.30
N LEU A 251 42.47 -1.32 -21.70
CA LEU A 251 41.81 -0.25 -20.96
C LEU A 251 41.37 -0.77 -19.58
N ASN A 252 41.68 -0.04 -18.52
CA ASN A 252 41.16 -0.35 -17.19
C ASN A 252 39.65 -0.03 -17.15
N ALA A 253 38.80 -1.06 -17.25
CA ALA A 253 37.36 -0.88 -17.37
C ALA A 253 36.53 -1.99 -16.70
N LYS A 254 35.27 -1.67 -16.37
CA LYS A 254 34.23 -2.60 -15.88
C LYS A 254 32.97 -2.45 -16.71
N SER A 255 32.42 -3.57 -17.16
CA SER A 255 31.20 -3.61 -17.98
C SER A 255 29.95 -3.93 -17.15
N ASN A 256 28.91 -3.12 -17.29
CA ASN A 256 27.57 -3.40 -16.77
C ASN A 256 26.72 -4.11 -17.84
N LYS A 257 26.51 -5.42 -17.67
CA LYS A 257 25.75 -6.25 -18.61
C LYS A 257 24.28 -5.82 -18.74
N LEU A 258 23.66 -5.29 -17.67
CA LEU A 258 22.28 -4.82 -17.68
C LEU A 258 22.14 -3.54 -18.51
N ALA A 259 23.05 -2.58 -18.31
CA ALA A 259 23.07 -1.35 -19.11
C ALA A 259 23.30 -1.64 -20.60
N LEU A 260 24.20 -2.58 -20.93
CA LEU A 260 24.39 -3.04 -22.30
C LEU A 260 23.13 -3.66 -22.88
N ARG A 261 22.48 -4.60 -22.17
CA ARG A 261 21.22 -5.22 -22.60
C ARG A 261 20.13 -4.18 -22.83
N THR A 262 19.99 -3.22 -21.91
CA THR A 262 19.03 -2.11 -22.02
C THR A 262 19.28 -1.29 -23.28
N PHE A 263 20.52 -0.86 -23.51
CA PHE A 263 20.89 -0.10 -24.71
C PHE A 263 20.54 -0.85 -26.00
N VAL A 264 20.89 -2.15 -26.10
CA VAL A 264 20.61 -2.92 -27.31
C VAL A 264 19.11 -3.14 -27.49
N THR A 265 18.37 -3.48 -26.43
CA THR A 265 16.91 -3.62 -26.50
C THR A 265 16.24 -2.32 -26.92
N ASP A 266 16.64 -1.18 -26.36
CA ASP A 266 16.07 0.12 -26.69
C ASP A 266 16.30 0.56 -28.14
N LYS A 267 17.43 0.17 -28.74
CA LYS A 267 17.74 0.53 -30.13
C LYS A 267 17.16 -0.44 -31.15
N PHE A 268 16.93 -1.70 -30.78
CA PHE A 268 16.59 -2.75 -31.73
C PHE A 268 15.22 -3.40 -31.51
N VAL A 269 14.49 -3.05 -30.44
CA VAL A 269 13.15 -3.57 -30.16
C VAL A 269 12.18 -2.42 -29.89
N GLN A 270 11.17 -2.28 -30.75
CA GLN A 270 10.08 -1.31 -30.55
C GLN A 270 9.23 -1.72 -29.35
N ASP A 271 8.63 -0.76 -28.65
CA ASP A 271 7.81 -1.04 -27.45
C ASP A 271 6.65 -2.02 -27.72
N THR A 272 6.11 -2.00 -28.95
CA THR A 272 5.08 -2.95 -29.39
C THR A 272 5.56 -4.38 -29.51
N ASP A 273 6.86 -4.57 -29.79
CA ASP A 273 7.50 -5.87 -29.98
C ASP A 273 8.12 -6.40 -28.67
N ARG A 274 8.10 -5.61 -27.60
CA ARG A 274 8.59 -6.03 -26.28
C ARG A 274 7.58 -6.96 -25.62
N ALA A 275 8.12 -7.94 -24.89
CA ALA A 275 7.32 -8.80 -24.04
C ALA A 275 6.73 -7.98 -22.89
N VAL A 276 5.44 -8.17 -22.62
CA VAL A 276 4.70 -7.49 -21.56
C VAL A 276 4.11 -8.57 -20.65
N PRO A 277 4.39 -8.56 -19.34
CA PRO A 277 3.82 -9.55 -18.43
C PRO A 277 2.30 -9.40 -18.36
N SER A 278 1.59 -10.51 -18.12
CA SER A 278 0.20 -10.40 -17.65
C SER A 278 0.21 -9.77 -16.25
N THR A 279 -0.80 -8.99 -15.92
CA THR A 279 -0.88 -8.26 -14.64
C THR A 279 -2.26 -8.38 -14.01
N ALA A 280 -2.39 -8.02 -12.74
CA ALA A 280 -3.69 -7.82 -12.10
C ALA A 280 -3.87 -6.33 -11.81
N SER A 281 -5.02 -5.78 -12.19
CA SER A 281 -5.32 -4.35 -12.04
C SER A 281 -6.75 -4.13 -11.54
N TYR A 282 -6.97 -3.07 -10.77
CA TYR A 282 -8.29 -2.74 -10.25
C TYR A 282 -9.15 -2.06 -11.32
N ASP A 283 -10.31 -2.65 -11.62
CA ASP A 283 -11.35 -2.06 -12.47
C ASP A 283 -12.40 -1.38 -11.58
N ALA A 284 -12.48 -0.05 -11.67
CA ALA A 284 -13.40 0.75 -10.86
C ALA A 284 -14.89 0.53 -11.22
N ASN A 285 -15.20 0.13 -12.46
CA ASN A 285 -16.58 -0.15 -12.87
C ASN A 285 -17.03 -1.52 -12.34
N ALA A 286 -16.15 -2.51 -12.43
CA ALA A 286 -16.40 -3.83 -11.86
C ALA A 286 -16.24 -3.87 -10.33
N ARG A 287 -15.58 -2.84 -9.75
CA ARG A 287 -15.18 -2.75 -8.34
C ARG A 287 -14.35 -3.96 -7.88
N ALA A 288 -13.52 -4.49 -8.78
CA ALA A 288 -12.76 -5.71 -8.57
C ALA A 288 -11.41 -5.67 -9.32
N PHE A 289 -10.44 -6.45 -8.85
CA PHE A 289 -9.24 -6.75 -9.60
C PHE A 289 -9.54 -7.70 -10.74
N VAL A 290 -9.02 -7.38 -11.93
CA VAL A 290 -9.14 -8.18 -13.15
C VAL A 290 -7.74 -8.51 -13.68
N ALA A 291 -7.60 -9.71 -14.25
CA ALA A 291 -6.38 -10.08 -14.95
C ALA A 291 -6.34 -9.37 -16.31
N VAL A 292 -5.21 -8.71 -16.58
CA VAL A 292 -4.92 -8.07 -17.86
C VAL A 292 -3.91 -8.95 -18.58
N GLU A 293 -4.30 -9.44 -19.76
CA GLU A 293 -3.49 -10.33 -20.56
C GLU A 293 -2.22 -9.63 -21.07
N GLY A 294 -1.09 -10.27 -20.82
CA GLY A 294 0.20 -9.85 -21.35
C GLY A 294 0.43 -10.36 -22.78
N ARG A 295 1.63 -10.11 -23.31
CA ARG A 295 2.05 -10.67 -24.59
C ARG A 295 3.50 -11.11 -24.56
N GLY A 296 3.80 -12.15 -25.32
CA GLY A 296 5.18 -12.44 -25.69
C GLY A 296 5.77 -11.31 -26.54
N GLY A 297 7.08 -11.35 -26.73
CA GLY A 297 7.78 -10.37 -27.53
C GLY A 297 9.11 -10.88 -28.03
N ARG A 298 10.00 -9.97 -28.40
CA ARG A 298 11.34 -10.30 -28.89
C ARG A 298 12.42 -9.64 -28.05
N SER A 299 13.54 -10.33 -27.93
CA SER A 299 14.74 -9.82 -27.26
C SER A 299 15.97 -10.01 -28.16
N PRO A 300 16.91 -9.05 -28.19
CA PRO A 300 18.16 -9.22 -28.92
C PRO A 300 19.12 -10.15 -28.16
N LYS A 301 19.74 -11.10 -28.87
CA LYS A 301 20.83 -11.92 -28.32
C LYS A 301 22.11 -11.09 -28.26
N VAL A 302 22.52 -10.71 -27.05
CA VAL A 302 23.62 -9.76 -26.84
C VAL A 302 24.98 -10.40 -26.60
N ASP A 303 25.12 -11.73 -26.55
CA ASP A 303 26.39 -12.39 -26.19
C ASP A 303 27.54 -11.96 -27.12
N ASN A 304 27.27 -11.90 -28.43
CA ASN A 304 28.24 -11.41 -29.41
C ASN A 304 28.60 -9.92 -29.19
N VAL A 305 27.66 -9.11 -28.70
CA VAL A 305 27.89 -7.69 -28.39
C VAL A 305 28.77 -7.57 -27.15
N ILE A 306 28.52 -8.38 -26.12
CA ILE A 306 29.34 -8.46 -24.91
C ILE A 306 30.78 -8.82 -25.27
N ASP A 307 30.97 -9.85 -26.11
CA ASP A 307 32.30 -10.26 -26.58
C ASP A 307 33.00 -9.16 -27.40
N THR A 308 32.23 -8.43 -28.22
CA THR A 308 32.77 -7.33 -29.03
C THR A 308 33.19 -6.15 -28.15
N VAL A 309 32.43 -5.84 -27.10
CA VAL A 309 32.79 -4.83 -26.09
C VAL A 309 34.04 -5.27 -25.32
N ALA A 310 34.16 -6.54 -24.93
CA ALA A 310 35.35 -7.05 -24.27
C ALA A 310 36.60 -6.92 -25.16
N LYS A 311 36.49 -7.20 -26.46
CA LYS A 311 37.56 -6.97 -27.45
C LYS A 311 37.91 -5.49 -27.59
N ALA A 312 36.91 -4.61 -27.57
CA ALA A 312 37.09 -3.16 -27.65
C ALA A 312 37.79 -2.58 -26.40
N ILE A 313 37.53 -3.14 -25.21
CA ILE A 313 38.26 -2.81 -23.97
C ILE A 313 39.71 -3.31 -24.04
N ALA A 314 39.93 -4.52 -24.57
CA ALA A 314 41.27 -5.08 -24.70
C ALA A 314 42.15 -4.33 -25.72
N ASN A 315 41.54 -3.79 -26.77
CA ASN A 315 42.21 -3.07 -27.86
C ASN A 315 41.41 -1.83 -28.30
N PRO A 316 41.40 -0.75 -27.49
CA PRO A 316 40.64 0.46 -27.78
C PRO A 316 41.21 1.23 -28.97
N GLY A 317 40.47 2.22 -29.46
CA GLY A 317 40.86 3.11 -30.56
C GLY A 317 40.32 2.70 -31.94
N HIS A 318 39.49 1.66 -32.00
CA HIS A 318 38.93 1.13 -33.23
C HIS A 318 37.43 0.90 -33.12
N SER A 319 36.75 0.87 -34.27
CA SER A 319 35.35 0.46 -34.35
C SER A 319 35.23 -1.06 -34.50
N GLY A 320 34.53 -1.71 -33.58
CA GLY A 320 34.05 -3.09 -33.73
C GLY A 320 32.75 -3.13 -34.51
N SER A 321 32.46 -4.24 -35.22
CA SER A 321 31.14 -4.48 -35.81
C SER A 321 30.64 -5.84 -35.37
N VAL A 322 29.35 -5.93 -35.03
CA VAL A 322 28.70 -7.16 -34.60
C VAL A 322 27.28 -7.23 -35.15
N THR A 323 26.87 -8.44 -35.54
CA THR A 323 25.49 -8.72 -35.93
C THR A 323 24.77 -9.42 -34.79
N ILE A 324 23.61 -8.91 -34.41
CA ILE A 324 22.69 -9.53 -33.45
C ILE A 324 21.61 -10.33 -34.16
N THR A 325 21.14 -11.36 -33.48
CA THR A 325 19.93 -12.10 -33.82
C THR A 325 18.90 -11.91 -32.71
N TYR A 326 17.66 -12.30 -32.96
CA TYR A 326 16.57 -12.17 -32.00
C TYR A 326 16.20 -13.54 -31.44
N GLU A 327 15.67 -13.54 -30.23
CA GLU A 327 14.90 -14.64 -29.66
C GLU A 327 13.49 -14.16 -29.32
N THR A 328 12.53 -15.08 -29.44
CA THR A 328 11.18 -14.86 -28.93
C THR A 328 11.20 -15.11 -27.43
N ILE A 329 10.61 -14.18 -26.69
CA ILE A 329 10.35 -14.29 -25.27
C ILE A 329 8.86 -14.57 -25.14
N ASP A 330 8.51 -15.68 -24.48
CA ASP A 330 7.13 -15.96 -24.11
C ASP A 330 6.61 -14.87 -23.17
N VAL A 331 5.30 -14.86 -22.89
CA VAL A 331 4.73 -13.90 -21.95
C VAL A 331 5.44 -14.04 -20.57
N PRO A 332 6.09 -12.98 -20.04
CA PRO A 332 6.95 -13.11 -18.86
C PRO A 332 6.21 -13.60 -17.61
N VAL A 333 4.95 -13.20 -17.48
CA VAL A 333 4.02 -13.73 -16.48
C VAL A 333 2.79 -14.24 -17.21
N ALA A 334 2.46 -15.51 -17.00
CA ALA A 334 1.33 -16.15 -17.67
C ALA A 334 -0.02 -15.60 -17.16
N LEU A 335 -1.03 -15.57 -18.04
CA LEU A 335 -2.37 -15.11 -17.68
C LEU A 335 -2.99 -15.86 -16.48
N PRO A 336 -2.83 -17.19 -16.32
CA PRO A 336 -3.33 -17.88 -15.13
C PRO A 336 -2.73 -17.39 -13.81
N GLU A 337 -1.47 -16.94 -13.81
CA GLU A 337 -0.83 -16.38 -12.62
C GLU A 337 -1.39 -15.00 -12.29
N ALA A 338 -1.60 -14.16 -13.30
CA ALA A 338 -2.30 -12.89 -13.14
C ALA A 338 -3.74 -13.06 -12.63
N GLN A 339 -4.45 -14.09 -13.12
CA GLN A 339 -5.79 -14.42 -12.63
C GLN A 339 -5.77 -14.86 -11.17
N ASN A 340 -4.86 -15.75 -10.78
CA ASN A 340 -4.69 -16.18 -9.40
C ASN A 340 -4.44 -14.98 -8.47
N VAL A 341 -3.59 -14.03 -8.88
CA VAL A 341 -3.33 -12.82 -8.10
C VAL A 341 -4.52 -11.87 -8.05
N ALA A 342 -5.26 -11.71 -9.15
CA ALA A 342 -6.52 -10.93 -9.14
C ALA A 342 -7.55 -11.55 -8.18
N ASP A 343 -7.68 -12.88 -8.18
CA ASP A 343 -8.59 -13.61 -7.29
C ASP A 343 -8.19 -13.44 -5.82
N GLN A 344 -6.89 -13.53 -5.51
CA GLN A 344 -6.37 -13.26 -4.16
C GLN A 344 -6.63 -11.81 -3.72
N ALA A 345 -6.45 -10.84 -4.61
CA ALA A 345 -6.73 -9.43 -4.33
C ALA A 345 -8.22 -9.21 -4.04
N ASN A 346 -9.10 -9.84 -4.82
CA ASN A 346 -10.55 -9.80 -4.61
C ASN A 346 -10.98 -10.48 -3.31
N ALA A 347 -10.36 -11.60 -2.94
CA ALA A 347 -10.60 -12.25 -1.65
C ALA A 347 -10.25 -11.32 -0.48
N ARG A 348 -9.13 -10.60 -0.58
CA ARG A 348 -8.72 -9.58 0.42
C ARG A 348 -9.66 -8.37 0.44
N LEU A 349 -10.17 -7.96 -0.73
CA LEU A 349 -11.12 -6.85 -0.86
C LEU A 349 -12.48 -7.16 -0.20
N ASN A 350 -12.91 -8.41 -0.29
CA ASN A 350 -14.16 -8.90 0.31
C ASN A 350 -14.05 -9.17 1.82
N ALA A 351 -12.85 -9.07 2.40
CA ALA A 351 -12.60 -9.25 3.81
C ALA A 351 -12.70 -7.88 4.54
N PRO A 352 -13.80 -7.59 5.27
CA PRO A 352 -14.00 -6.26 5.85
C PRO A 352 -13.01 -6.00 6.99
N ILE A 353 -12.40 -4.82 6.97
CA ILE A 353 -11.62 -4.28 8.10
C ILE A 353 -12.50 -3.26 8.83
N VAL A 354 -12.93 -3.63 10.04
CA VAL A 354 -13.76 -2.81 10.91
C VAL A 354 -12.90 -2.28 12.04
N LEU A 355 -12.96 -0.97 12.28
CA LEU A 355 -12.29 -0.31 13.39
C LEU A 355 -13.32 -0.03 14.48
N ASP A 356 -13.00 -0.38 15.73
CA ASP A 356 -13.92 -0.24 16.87
C ASP A 356 -13.31 0.68 17.93
N ASN A 357 -14.03 1.72 18.33
CA ASN A 357 -13.58 2.62 19.40
C ASN A 357 -13.81 2.06 20.82
N GLY A 358 -14.38 0.85 20.92
CA GLY A 358 -14.67 0.16 22.18
C GLY A 358 -15.82 0.77 22.97
N GLN A 359 -16.51 1.78 22.43
CA GLN A 359 -17.60 2.53 23.06
C GLN A 359 -18.87 2.52 22.17
N GLY A 360 -19.05 1.46 21.39
CA GLY A 360 -20.26 1.20 20.60
C GLY A 360 -20.28 1.85 19.21
N LYS A 361 -19.21 2.54 18.80
CA LYS A 361 -19.10 3.12 17.45
C LYS A 361 -18.00 2.42 16.67
N THR A 362 -18.37 1.94 15.49
CA THR A 362 -17.46 1.25 14.57
C THR A 362 -17.38 1.99 13.24
N PHE A 363 -16.29 1.75 12.51
CA PHE A 363 -16.06 2.27 11.18
C PHE A 363 -15.44 1.19 10.30
N GLN A 364 -16.16 0.76 9.25
CA GLN A 364 -15.62 -0.14 8.25
C GLN A 364 -14.83 0.66 7.21
N ILE A 365 -13.58 0.26 6.97
CA ILE A 365 -12.78 0.85 5.91
C ILE A 365 -13.41 0.46 4.56
N PRO A 366 -13.74 1.43 3.68
CA PRO A 366 -14.36 1.12 2.40
C PRO A 366 -13.45 0.27 1.51
N ALA A 367 -14.05 -0.65 0.74
CA ALA A 367 -13.31 -1.59 -0.10
C ALA A 367 -12.48 -0.85 -1.16
N GLU A 368 -13.03 0.18 -1.80
CA GLU A 368 -12.33 1.02 -2.77
C GLU A 368 -11.07 1.70 -2.20
N VAL A 369 -11.08 2.02 -0.91
CA VAL A 369 -9.91 2.57 -0.22
C VAL A 369 -8.85 1.47 -0.07
N VAL A 370 -9.25 0.26 0.35
CA VAL A 370 -8.34 -0.91 0.43
C VAL A 370 -7.74 -1.26 -0.94
N ALA A 371 -8.56 -1.22 -2.00
CA ALA A 371 -8.10 -1.45 -3.36
C ALA A 371 -7.03 -0.45 -3.79
N SER A 372 -7.15 0.82 -3.37
CA SER A 372 -6.14 1.86 -3.67
C SER A 372 -4.79 1.62 -2.99
N TRP A 373 -4.75 0.78 -1.95
CA TRP A 373 -3.51 0.44 -1.23
C TRP A 373 -2.82 -0.79 -1.81
N LEU A 374 -3.53 -1.64 -2.55
CA LEU A 374 -2.97 -2.86 -3.12
C LEU A 374 -2.00 -2.56 -4.27
N LYS A 375 -0.85 -3.22 -4.24
CA LYS A 375 0.18 -3.16 -5.28
C LYS A 375 0.49 -4.54 -5.79
N THR A 376 0.78 -4.64 -7.08
CA THR A 376 1.23 -5.85 -7.74
C THR A 376 2.69 -5.71 -8.15
N ASP A 377 3.54 -6.60 -7.64
CA ASP A 377 4.97 -6.63 -7.95
C ASP A 377 5.27 -7.88 -8.79
N ALA A 378 5.81 -7.66 -9.99
CA ALA A 378 6.15 -8.73 -10.93
C ALA A 378 7.61 -9.17 -10.79
N ASP A 379 7.82 -10.45 -10.55
CA ASP A 379 9.13 -11.08 -10.65
C ASP A 379 9.26 -11.72 -12.04
N LEU A 380 9.87 -10.97 -12.96
CA LEU A 380 10.02 -11.38 -14.36
C LEU A 380 11.02 -12.53 -14.54
N GLU A 381 11.88 -12.80 -13.56
CA GLU A 381 12.82 -13.92 -13.63
C GLU A 381 12.14 -15.24 -13.28
N HIS A 382 11.23 -15.22 -12.29
CA HIS A 382 10.47 -16.39 -11.86
C HIS A 382 9.08 -16.51 -12.50
N GLY A 383 8.65 -15.47 -13.22
CA GLY A 383 7.35 -15.42 -13.90
C GLY A 383 6.16 -15.37 -12.93
N THR A 384 6.36 -14.78 -11.74
CA THR A 384 5.36 -14.71 -10.68
C THR A 384 4.91 -13.28 -10.42
N LEU A 385 3.73 -13.16 -9.79
CA LEU A 385 3.21 -11.90 -9.28
C LEU A 385 3.01 -12.00 -7.77
N SER A 386 3.28 -10.91 -7.07
CA SER A 386 3.02 -10.82 -5.63
C SER A 386 2.15 -9.62 -5.30
N LEU A 387 1.40 -9.73 -4.21
CA LEU A 387 0.57 -8.65 -3.68
C LEU A 387 1.23 -8.03 -2.47
N SER A 388 1.46 -6.73 -2.56
CA SER A 388 1.92 -5.89 -1.47
C SER A 388 0.90 -4.78 -1.18
N TYR A 389 1.12 -4.03 -0.10
CA TYR A 389 0.29 -2.89 0.28
C TYR A 389 1.15 -1.64 0.41
N ASP A 390 0.57 -0.49 0.10
CA ASP A 390 1.16 0.81 0.36
C ASP A 390 1.00 1.22 1.83
N ASP A 391 1.99 0.87 2.64
CA ASP A 391 2.02 1.18 4.08
C ASP A 391 1.92 2.70 4.35
N ASN A 392 2.41 3.55 3.44
CA ASN A 392 2.30 5.01 3.58
C ASN A 392 0.87 5.49 3.31
N ALA A 393 0.20 4.94 2.29
CA ALA A 393 -1.19 5.27 2.00
C ALA A 393 -2.12 4.86 3.14
N ILE A 394 -1.90 3.67 3.73
CA ILE A 394 -2.62 3.20 4.92
C ILE A 394 -2.40 4.19 6.08
N THR A 395 -1.15 4.52 6.37
CA THR A 395 -0.78 5.44 7.47
C THR A 395 -1.46 6.81 7.31
N ASN A 396 -1.38 7.39 6.12
CA ASN A 396 -1.98 8.70 5.83
C ASN A 396 -3.50 8.67 5.99
N TYR A 397 -4.16 7.64 5.46
CA TYR A 397 -5.61 7.49 5.57
C TYR A 397 -6.04 7.36 7.03
N VAL A 398 -5.35 6.50 7.80
CA VAL A 398 -5.66 6.27 9.21
C VAL A 398 -5.55 7.56 10.02
N GLN A 399 -4.48 8.34 9.81
CA GLN A 399 -4.28 9.60 10.52
C GLN A 399 -5.37 10.64 10.21
N GLN A 400 -5.84 10.71 8.96
CA GLN A 400 -6.77 11.75 8.51
C GLN A 400 -8.24 11.39 8.76
N GLN A 401 -8.62 10.14 8.52
CA GLN A 401 -10.02 9.74 8.43
C GLN A 401 -10.53 9.09 9.71
N VAL A 402 -9.72 8.26 10.37
CA VAL A 402 -10.19 7.46 11.51
C VAL A 402 -10.68 8.33 12.68
N PRO A 403 -10.00 9.43 13.07
CA PRO A 403 -10.51 10.30 14.14
C PRO A 403 -11.87 10.92 13.82
N ALA A 404 -12.10 11.36 12.59
CA ALA A 404 -13.37 11.94 12.18
C ALA A 404 -14.52 10.92 12.26
N GLN A 405 -14.22 9.65 11.95
CA GLN A 405 -15.22 8.58 11.94
C GLN A 405 -15.48 8.02 13.34
N LEU A 406 -14.45 7.85 14.18
CA LEU A 406 -14.57 7.14 15.46
C LEU A 406 -14.66 8.04 16.70
N ASN A 407 -14.28 9.32 16.61
CA ASN A 407 -14.49 10.23 17.73
C ASN A 407 -15.99 10.37 18.01
N GLN A 408 -16.33 10.41 19.28
CA GLN A 408 -17.67 10.72 19.75
C GLN A 408 -17.58 11.58 20.99
N ASP A 409 -18.48 12.55 21.10
CA ASP A 409 -18.56 13.39 22.29
C ASP A 409 -19.43 12.70 23.34
N ALA A 410 -19.15 12.98 24.62
CA ALA A 410 -19.95 12.43 25.70
C ALA A 410 -21.33 13.08 25.72
N VAL A 411 -22.36 12.26 25.88
CA VAL A 411 -23.73 12.70 26.15
C VAL A 411 -24.06 12.28 27.57
N ASP A 412 -24.30 13.26 28.44
CA ASP A 412 -24.69 12.99 29.82
C ASP A 412 -26.05 12.26 29.86
N GLN A 413 -26.17 11.30 30.77
CA GLN A 413 -27.43 10.64 31.05
C GLN A 413 -28.34 11.61 31.79
N GLU A 414 -29.59 11.72 31.37
CA GLU A 414 -30.61 12.47 32.08
C GLU A 414 -31.64 11.51 32.67
N ASP A 415 -31.73 11.49 33.99
CA ASP A 415 -32.69 10.67 34.73
C ASP A 415 -33.77 11.56 35.35
N ALA A 416 -35.03 11.20 35.13
CA ALA A 416 -36.14 11.71 35.91
C ALA A 416 -36.15 11.04 37.28
N VAL A 417 -36.21 11.84 38.35
CA VAL A 417 -36.30 11.34 39.72
C VAL A 417 -37.53 11.87 40.45
N ASP A 418 -38.03 11.10 41.42
CA ASP A 418 -39.04 11.56 42.36
C ASP A 418 -38.45 12.47 43.47
N ASN A 419 -39.29 12.88 44.43
CA ASN A 419 -38.86 13.70 45.57
C ASN A 419 -37.78 13.05 46.45
N SER A 420 -37.70 11.73 46.47
CA SER A 420 -36.73 10.97 47.26
C SER A 420 -35.39 10.75 46.52
N GLY A 421 -35.31 11.17 45.25
CA GLY A 421 -34.17 10.92 44.39
C GLY A 421 -34.19 9.53 43.73
N LYS A 422 -35.29 8.79 43.84
CA LYS A 422 -35.45 7.50 43.16
C LYS A 422 -35.67 7.75 41.66
N VAL A 423 -34.88 7.07 40.83
CA VAL A 423 -35.01 7.13 39.37
C VAL A 423 -36.34 6.54 38.94
N LEU A 424 -37.12 7.34 38.21
CA LEU A 424 -38.39 6.98 37.60
C LEU A 424 -38.20 6.52 36.15
N ALA A 425 -37.37 7.24 35.38
CA ALA A 425 -37.02 6.90 34.00
C ALA A 425 -35.72 7.57 33.56
N THR A 426 -35.01 6.96 32.62
CA THR A 426 -33.92 7.60 31.89
C THR A 426 -34.48 8.29 30.65
N ILE A 427 -34.48 9.62 30.67
CA ILE A 427 -35.01 10.49 29.60
C ILE A 427 -34.03 10.51 28.42
N VAL A 428 -32.74 10.70 28.72
CA VAL A 428 -31.65 10.69 27.74
C VAL A 428 -30.66 9.63 28.18
N LYS A 429 -30.42 8.64 27.33
CA LYS A 429 -29.43 7.59 27.61
C LYS A 429 -28.01 8.18 27.51
N GLY A 430 -27.21 7.97 28.54
CA GLY A 430 -25.82 8.42 28.54
C GLY A 430 -24.96 7.67 27.51
N VAL A 431 -24.05 8.39 26.88
CA VAL A 431 -23.06 7.85 25.94
C VAL A 431 -21.68 8.38 26.32
N ASN A 432 -20.73 7.48 26.52
CA ASN A 432 -19.35 7.88 26.82
C ASN A 432 -18.73 8.59 25.61
N GLY A 433 -18.00 9.67 25.85
CA GLY A 433 -17.15 10.28 24.84
C GLY A 433 -15.88 9.45 24.63
N VAL A 434 -15.36 9.44 23.42
CA VAL A 434 -14.01 8.94 23.15
C VAL A 434 -13.31 9.79 22.09
N LYS A 435 -12.05 10.11 22.36
CA LYS A 435 -11.11 10.65 21.38
C LYS A 435 -10.07 9.59 21.06
N VAL A 436 -10.09 9.05 19.85
CA VAL A 436 -9.15 7.99 19.43
C VAL A 436 -7.72 8.54 19.31
N LYS A 437 -6.74 7.70 19.60
CA LYS A 437 -5.30 8.04 19.64
C LYS A 437 -4.44 6.91 19.09
N ASN A 438 -3.12 7.15 19.02
CA ASN A 438 -2.12 6.17 18.57
C ASN A 438 -2.33 5.67 17.12
N MET A 439 -2.72 6.56 16.21
CA MET A 439 -2.92 6.25 14.79
C MET A 439 -1.68 5.61 14.12
N GLU A 440 -0.48 6.00 14.57
CA GLU A 440 0.80 5.41 14.11
C GLU A 440 0.93 3.92 14.42
N ALA A 441 0.39 3.47 15.56
CA ALA A 441 0.41 2.06 15.94
C ALA A 441 -0.76 1.25 15.35
N LEU A 442 -1.78 1.94 14.83
CA LEU A 442 -2.95 1.32 14.21
C LEU A 442 -2.68 0.89 12.76
N ALA A 443 -1.97 1.71 11.98
CA ALA A 443 -1.69 1.42 10.57
C ALA A 443 -0.97 0.07 10.35
N PRO A 444 0.06 -0.32 11.12
CA PRO A 444 0.68 -1.64 11.00
C PRO A 444 -0.29 -2.81 11.28
N LYS A 445 -1.21 -2.65 12.24
CA LYS A 445 -2.22 -3.68 12.56
C LYS A 445 -3.19 -3.88 11.39
N ILE A 446 -3.60 -2.78 10.74
CA ILE A 446 -4.42 -2.84 9.52
C ILE A 446 -3.64 -3.52 8.41
N GLY A 447 -2.38 -3.14 8.18
CA GLY A 447 -1.52 -3.76 7.18
C GLY A 447 -1.34 -5.27 7.39
N GLU A 448 -1.20 -5.73 8.64
CA GLU A 448 -1.11 -7.15 8.98
C GLU A 448 -2.44 -7.89 8.72
N ALA A 449 -3.57 -7.34 9.16
CA ALA A 449 -4.89 -7.92 8.91
C ALA A 449 -5.17 -8.07 7.40
N LEU A 450 -4.84 -7.03 6.63
CA LEU A 450 -4.94 -7.02 5.18
C LEU A 450 -4.03 -8.05 4.48
N LYS A 451 -2.83 -8.31 5.01
CA LYS A 451 -1.90 -9.34 4.52
C LYS A 451 -2.40 -10.75 4.81
N ASN A 452 -3.04 -10.96 5.96
CA ASN A 452 -3.65 -12.24 6.33
C ASN A 452 -4.90 -12.58 5.48
N GLY A 453 -5.50 -11.58 4.83
CA GLY A 453 -6.62 -11.76 3.91
C GLY A 453 -7.92 -12.22 4.58
N GLN A 454 -8.06 -11.97 5.88
CA GLN A 454 -9.25 -12.27 6.66
C GLN A 454 -9.84 -10.98 7.21
N GLY A 455 -11.18 -10.92 7.29
CA GLY A 455 -11.87 -9.79 7.89
C GLY A 455 -11.50 -9.68 9.36
N ALA A 456 -11.35 -8.46 9.86
CA ALA A 456 -10.91 -8.19 11.22
C ALA A 456 -11.64 -7.01 11.82
N THR A 457 -12.02 -7.14 13.09
CA THR A 457 -12.42 -6.01 13.94
C THR A 457 -11.23 -5.62 14.79
N ILE A 458 -10.66 -4.44 14.53
CA ILE A 458 -9.45 -3.95 15.19
C ILE A 458 -9.85 -2.89 16.22
N PRO A 459 -9.59 -3.11 17.52
CA PRO A 459 -9.83 -2.10 18.54
C PRO A 459 -8.86 -0.92 18.36
N VAL A 460 -9.41 0.28 18.47
CA VAL A 460 -8.67 1.55 18.38
C VAL A 460 -8.55 2.16 19.76
N ASP A 461 -7.31 2.41 20.18
CA ASP A 461 -7.05 3.07 21.45
C ASP A 461 -7.70 4.46 21.49
N GLY A 462 -8.25 4.84 22.63
CA GLY A 462 -8.85 6.16 22.81
C GLY A 462 -8.84 6.60 24.26
N ASP A 463 -8.92 7.91 24.47
CA ASP A 463 -9.19 8.49 25.78
C ASP A 463 -10.70 8.53 25.98
N VAL A 464 -11.20 7.73 26.92
CA VAL A 464 -12.62 7.61 27.23
C VAL A 464 -13.00 8.64 28.28
N GLN A 465 -14.02 9.44 27.97
CA GLN A 465 -14.70 10.33 28.89
C GLN A 465 -16.03 9.70 29.28
N ASN A 466 -16.14 9.20 30.51
CA ASN A 466 -17.40 8.69 31.01
C ASN A 466 -18.47 9.78 31.04
N PHE A 467 -19.68 9.44 30.62
CA PHE A 467 -20.83 10.33 30.77
C PHE A 467 -21.12 10.57 32.25
N LYS A 468 -21.74 11.71 32.57
CA LYS A 468 -22.27 12.00 33.90
C LYS A 468 -23.76 11.72 33.93
N THR A 469 -24.29 11.46 35.11
CA THR A 469 -25.73 11.38 35.32
C THR A 469 -26.24 12.68 35.92
N VAL A 470 -27.17 13.33 35.22
CA VAL A 470 -27.89 14.51 35.68
C VAL A 470 -29.29 14.08 36.09
N GLN A 471 -29.65 14.31 37.35
CA GLN A 471 -30.98 14.03 37.86
C GLN A 471 -31.87 15.26 37.72
N LYS A 472 -32.99 15.11 37.02
CA LYS A 472 -34.05 16.12 36.91
C LYS A 472 -35.24 15.68 37.74
N LYS A 473 -35.59 16.51 38.72
CA LYS A 473 -36.76 16.25 39.55
C LYS A 473 -38.03 16.44 38.70
N SER A 474 -38.85 15.40 38.62
CA SER A 474 -40.18 15.50 38.01
C SER A 474 -41.18 15.84 39.11
N GLU A 475 -41.68 17.08 39.12
CA GLU A 475 -42.70 17.50 40.09
C GLU A 475 -44.06 16.84 39.82
N TYR A 476 -44.33 16.51 38.55
CA TYR A 476 -45.55 15.85 38.13
C TYR A 476 -45.29 14.42 37.64
N ARG A 477 -46.23 13.52 37.92
CA ARG A 477 -46.26 12.15 37.40
C ARG A 477 -47.70 11.76 37.11
N ILE A 478 -47.95 11.08 36.00
CA ILE A 478 -49.26 10.57 35.61
C ILE A 478 -49.20 9.05 35.64
N VAL A 479 -50.11 8.40 36.35
CA VAL A 479 -50.28 6.95 36.31
C VAL A 479 -51.51 6.63 35.49
N VAL A 480 -51.32 5.98 34.36
CA VAL A 480 -52.39 5.42 33.54
C VAL A 480 -52.58 3.98 33.97
N ASP A 481 -53.65 3.71 34.71
CA ASP A 481 -54.03 2.35 35.08
C ASP A 481 -54.99 1.80 34.03
N ARG A 482 -54.48 0.89 33.19
CA ARG A 482 -55.25 0.21 32.15
C ARG A 482 -56.34 -0.69 32.75
N THR A 483 -56.13 -1.23 33.95
CA THR A 483 -57.13 -2.09 34.60
C THR A 483 -58.33 -1.27 35.05
N ALA A 484 -58.07 -0.13 35.68
CA ALA A 484 -59.13 0.76 36.20
C ALA A 484 -59.66 1.74 35.15
N GLN A 485 -58.98 1.87 34.00
CA GLN A 485 -59.26 2.88 32.97
C GLN A 485 -59.29 4.29 33.56
N THR A 486 -58.22 4.61 34.30
CA THR A 486 -58.02 5.94 34.89
C THR A 486 -56.64 6.49 34.61
N ALA A 487 -56.53 7.82 34.52
CA ALA A 487 -55.27 8.54 34.55
C ALA A 487 -55.21 9.40 35.82
N THR A 488 -54.31 9.09 36.74
CA THR A 488 -54.14 9.84 37.99
C THR A 488 -52.88 10.68 37.93
N VAL A 489 -53.03 12.00 38.05
CA VAL A 489 -51.93 12.95 38.15
C VAL A 489 -51.53 13.12 39.61
N TYR A 490 -50.25 12.97 39.86
CA TYR A 490 -49.57 13.22 41.10
C TYR A 490 -48.72 14.48 40.96
N HIS A 491 -48.75 15.35 41.97
CA HIS A 491 -47.80 16.45 42.12
C HIS A 491 -47.06 16.26 43.44
N ASN A 492 -45.74 16.13 43.39
CA ASN A 492 -44.90 15.78 44.53
C ASN A 492 -45.42 14.55 45.32
N ASP A 493 -45.76 13.47 44.60
CA ASP A 493 -46.27 12.20 45.14
C ASP A 493 -47.68 12.25 45.78
N GLU A 494 -48.32 13.42 45.81
CA GLU A 494 -49.72 13.55 46.21
C GLU A 494 -50.63 13.48 44.99
N ALA A 495 -51.65 12.62 45.03
CA ALA A 495 -52.65 12.55 43.96
C ALA A 495 -53.47 13.85 43.94
N VAL A 496 -53.31 14.64 42.86
CA VAL A 496 -54.00 15.92 42.71
C VAL A 496 -55.26 15.82 41.87
N LYS A 497 -55.30 14.87 40.93
CA LYS A 497 -56.48 14.68 40.08
C LYS A 497 -56.50 13.29 39.46
N THR A 498 -57.69 12.68 39.38
CA THR A 498 -57.92 11.42 38.68
C THR A 498 -58.97 11.62 37.60
N PHE A 499 -58.69 11.11 36.41
CA PHE A 499 -59.54 11.23 35.24
C PHE A 499 -60.03 9.86 34.79
N PRO A 500 -61.32 9.73 34.42
CA PRO A 500 -61.75 8.59 33.63
C PRO A 500 -61.13 8.67 32.23
N VAL A 501 -60.66 7.55 31.71
CA VAL A 501 -60.09 7.47 30.35
C VAL A 501 -60.61 6.24 29.60
N CYS A 502 -60.32 6.17 28.31
CA CYS A 502 -60.40 4.94 27.52
C CYS A 502 -59.08 4.75 26.77
N THR A 503 -58.31 3.74 27.13
CA THR A 503 -56.99 3.45 26.54
C THR A 503 -57.12 2.76 25.17
N GLY A 504 -55.99 2.34 24.61
CA GLY A 504 -55.91 1.57 23.38
C GLY A 504 -56.73 0.27 23.38
N THR A 505 -57.06 -0.26 22.20
CA THR A 505 -57.94 -1.43 22.03
C THR A 505 -57.30 -2.72 22.54
N THR A 506 -58.00 -3.45 23.42
CA THR A 506 -57.53 -4.72 24.02
C THR A 506 -57.11 -5.74 22.95
N GLY A 507 -55.90 -6.29 23.09
CA GLY A 507 -55.36 -7.33 22.21
C GLY A 507 -55.02 -6.90 20.78
N LYS A 508 -55.11 -5.61 20.45
CA LYS A 508 -54.84 -5.09 19.10
C LYS A 508 -53.91 -3.87 19.12
N HIS A 509 -54.36 -2.80 19.77
CA HIS A 509 -53.68 -1.52 19.83
C HIS A 509 -53.61 -1.05 21.27
N GLU A 510 -53.15 -1.92 22.16
CA GLU A 510 -53.09 -1.60 23.59
C GLU A 510 -52.16 -0.41 23.81
N THR A 511 -52.51 0.47 24.75
CA THR A 511 -51.54 1.47 25.22
C THR A 511 -50.37 0.73 25.87
N ASP A 512 -49.17 1.02 25.40
CA ASP A 512 -47.95 0.30 25.78
C ASP A 512 -47.66 0.43 27.28
N LEU A 513 -47.27 -0.67 27.91
CA LEU A 513 -46.82 -0.68 29.30
C LEU A 513 -45.42 -0.08 29.40
N GLY A 514 -45.17 0.76 30.41
CA GLY A 514 -43.85 1.33 30.61
C GLY A 514 -43.85 2.60 31.42
N THR A 515 -42.66 3.18 31.57
CA THR A 515 -42.49 4.53 32.07
C THR A 515 -41.95 5.42 30.96
N PHE A 516 -42.71 6.46 30.65
CA PHE A 516 -42.47 7.41 29.58
C PHE A 516 -42.50 8.83 30.13
N TYR A 517 -42.46 9.84 29.27
CA TYR A 517 -42.58 11.24 29.65
C TYR A 517 -43.28 12.04 28.55
N ILE A 518 -44.02 13.08 28.93
CA ILE A 518 -44.60 14.00 27.94
C ILE A 518 -43.46 14.70 27.21
N TYR A 519 -43.29 14.47 25.92
CA TYR A 519 -42.17 15.03 25.15
C TYR A 519 -42.62 16.07 24.12
N LEU A 520 -43.92 16.14 23.82
CA LEU A 520 -44.46 17.04 22.80
C LEU A 520 -45.93 17.37 23.07
N LYS A 521 -46.30 18.64 22.90
CA LYS A 521 -47.65 19.12 23.17
C LYS A 521 -48.19 20.02 22.05
N TYR A 522 -49.41 19.74 21.61
CA TYR A 522 -50.14 20.59 20.66
C TYR A 522 -51.51 20.98 21.19
N GLN A 523 -51.84 22.27 21.10
CA GLN A 523 -53.19 22.73 21.44
C GLN A 523 -54.23 22.15 20.48
N ILE A 524 -53.91 22.09 19.19
CA ILE A 524 -54.74 21.47 18.14
C ILE A 524 -53.80 20.79 17.14
N GLN A 525 -54.11 19.56 16.74
CA GLN A 525 -53.40 18.83 15.70
C GLN A 525 -54.34 17.90 14.93
N ASP A 526 -54.11 17.77 13.64
CA ASP A 526 -54.65 16.66 12.85
C ASP A 526 -53.82 15.40 13.13
N MET A 527 -54.45 14.34 13.62
CA MET A 527 -53.77 13.07 13.94
C MET A 527 -54.05 12.02 12.86
N THR A 528 -53.02 11.31 12.41
CA THR A 528 -53.14 10.29 11.36
C THR A 528 -52.48 8.98 11.78
N GLY A 529 -52.98 7.86 11.27
CA GLY A 529 -52.37 6.54 11.47
C GLY A 529 -52.93 5.51 10.50
N LEU A 530 -52.75 4.23 10.82
CA LEU A 530 -53.27 3.09 10.04
C LEU A 530 -54.38 2.40 10.82
N ASN A 531 -55.43 1.99 10.12
CA ASN A 531 -56.47 1.10 10.62
C ASN A 531 -55.99 -0.37 10.54
N ASP A 532 -56.75 -1.30 11.16
CA ASP A 532 -56.49 -2.75 11.11
C ASP A 532 -56.34 -3.33 9.69
N ASP A 533 -56.99 -2.71 8.70
CA ASP A 533 -56.96 -3.11 7.29
C ASP A 533 -55.82 -2.45 6.49
N GLY A 534 -54.94 -1.71 7.15
CA GLY A 534 -53.83 -0.98 6.54
C GLY A 534 -54.23 0.34 5.87
N SER A 535 -55.51 0.71 5.85
CA SER A 535 -55.95 2.01 5.34
C SER A 535 -55.54 3.15 6.28
N ARG A 536 -55.26 4.34 5.73
CA ARG A 536 -54.91 5.52 6.55
C ARG A 536 -56.16 6.14 7.17
N TYR A 537 -56.11 6.47 8.46
CA TYR A 537 -57.11 7.32 9.12
C TYR A 537 -56.58 8.74 9.32
N LEU A 538 -57.51 9.69 9.44
CA LEU A 538 -57.25 11.09 9.77
C LEU A 538 -58.34 11.60 10.74
N SER A 539 -57.91 11.96 11.94
CA SER A 539 -58.72 12.64 12.95
C SER A 539 -58.37 14.13 12.92
N LYS A 540 -59.26 14.96 12.37
CA LYS A 540 -59.01 16.40 12.22
C LYS A 540 -59.26 17.18 13.52
N GLY A 541 -58.43 18.19 13.77
CA GLY A 541 -58.65 19.18 14.82
C GLY A 541 -58.68 18.62 16.23
N VAL A 542 -57.91 17.56 16.50
CA VAL A 542 -57.82 16.96 17.84
C VAL A 542 -57.16 17.97 18.78
N LYS A 543 -57.81 18.26 19.91
CA LYS A 543 -57.35 19.27 20.86
C LYS A 543 -56.58 18.69 22.03
N TRP A 544 -55.75 19.55 22.64
CA TRP A 544 -55.05 19.32 23.91
C TRP A 544 -54.24 18.03 23.91
N VAL A 545 -53.41 17.87 22.89
CA VAL A 545 -52.60 16.68 22.66
C VAL A 545 -51.32 16.76 23.48
N SER A 546 -51.03 15.73 24.26
CA SER A 546 -49.77 15.57 25.00
C SER A 546 -49.22 14.17 24.74
N TYR A 547 -48.25 14.05 23.83
CA TYR A 547 -47.62 12.78 23.46
C TYR A 547 -46.61 12.35 24.52
N PHE A 548 -46.60 11.06 24.82
CA PHE A 548 -45.67 10.48 25.79
C PHE A 548 -44.87 9.29 25.26
N TYR A 549 -45.33 8.59 24.23
CA TYR A 549 -44.59 7.47 23.65
C TYR A 549 -44.92 7.25 22.16
N GLY A 550 -43.97 7.44 21.26
CA GLY A 550 -44.19 7.22 19.82
C GLY A 550 -45.35 8.07 19.27
N GLY A 551 -46.47 7.44 18.92
CA GLY A 551 -47.72 8.13 18.53
C GLY A 551 -48.77 8.22 19.64
N GLU A 552 -48.51 7.64 20.81
CA GLU A 552 -49.43 7.61 21.94
C GLU A 552 -49.40 8.91 22.74
N GLY A 553 -50.58 9.42 23.07
CA GLY A 553 -50.73 10.62 23.86
C GLY A 553 -52.07 10.73 24.56
N PHE A 554 -52.14 11.67 25.49
CA PHE A 554 -53.41 12.16 26.04
C PHE A 554 -54.01 13.17 25.07
N HIS A 555 -55.28 13.03 24.73
CA HIS A 555 -55.95 14.02 23.89
C HIS A 555 -57.46 14.03 24.08
N THR A 556 -58.10 15.09 23.58
CA THR A 556 -59.55 15.14 23.49
C THR A 556 -60.06 14.08 22.52
N ALA A 557 -61.00 13.24 22.94
CA ALA A 557 -61.70 12.29 22.08
C ALA A 557 -63.21 12.55 22.14
N SER A 558 -63.66 13.66 21.55
CA SER A 558 -65.07 14.08 21.55
C SER A 558 -66.01 13.04 20.92
N TRP A 559 -65.48 12.16 20.08
CA TRP A 559 -66.18 11.05 19.44
C TRP A 559 -66.35 9.82 20.36
N ASN A 560 -65.60 9.71 21.47
CA ASN A 560 -65.54 8.51 22.30
C ASN A 560 -66.05 8.72 23.73
N ASN A 561 -67.06 9.56 23.92
CA ASN A 561 -67.63 9.81 25.25
C ASN A 561 -68.14 8.52 25.93
N TYR A 562 -68.68 7.56 25.16
CA TYR A 562 -69.17 6.30 25.72
C TYR A 562 -68.05 5.42 26.26
N GLY A 563 -66.99 5.18 25.46
CA GLY A 563 -65.83 4.40 25.90
C GLY A 563 -65.15 5.04 27.09
N ILE A 564 -64.99 6.38 27.06
CA ILE A 564 -64.47 7.13 28.20
C ILE A 564 -65.39 6.98 29.41
N ALA A 565 -66.73 7.02 29.28
CA ALA A 565 -67.68 6.96 30.41
C ALA A 565 -67.74 5.59 31.11
N HIS A 566 -67.51 4.50 30.39
CA HIS A 566 -67.62 3.12 30.90
C HIS A 566 -66.26 2.44 31.09
N GLY A 567 -65.16 3.09 30.68
CA GLY A 567 -63.83 2.48 30.71
C GLY A 567 -63.81 1.18 29.91
N ASP A 568 -64.22 1.24 28.65
CA ASP A 568 -64.43 0.05 27.80
C ASP A 568 -63.49 0.03 26.59
N PRO A 569 -62.18 -0.23 26.79
CA PRO A 569 -61.22 -0.30 25.70
C PRO A 569 -61.42 -1.53 24.80
N ALA A 570 -62.13 -2.55 25.26
CA ALA A 570 -62.38 -3.76 24.47
C ALA A 570 -63.28 -3.46 23.24
N HIS A 571 -64.24 -2.55 23.39
CA HIS A 571 -65.17 -2.19 22.31
C HIS A 571 -64.94 -0.78 21.76
N TYR A 572 -64.34 0.12 22.55
CA TYR A 572 -64.19 1.54 22.21
C TYR A 572 -62.75 2.05 22.39
N GLY A 573 -61.77 1.15 22.37
CA GLY A 573 -60.37 1.53 22.51
C GLY A 573 -59.86 2.37 21.34
N SER A 574 -58.77 3.10 21.58
CA SER A 574 -58.06 3.84 20.53
C SER A 574 -57.05 2.93 19.79
N HIS A 575 -56.25 3.54 18.91
CA HIS A 575 -55.03 2.95 18.34
C HIS A 575 -53.79 3.20 19.25
N GLY A 576 -53.94 3.08 20.57
CA GLY A 576 -52.88 3.27 21.57
C GLY A 576 -53.01 4.52 22.44
N CYS A 577 -53.58 5.62 21.91
CA CYS A 577 -53.77 6.87 22.67
C CYS A 577 -54.70 6.74 23.89
N VAL A 578 -54.55 7.64 24.86
CA VAL A 578 -55.42 7.72 26.03
C VAL A 578 -56.52 8.74 25.74
N ASN A 579 -57.72 8.25 25.40
CA ASN A 579 -58.88 9.09 25.11
C ASN A 579 -59.40 9.75 26.40
N MET A 580 -59.63 11.05 26.34
CA MET A 580 -60.15 11.84 27.47
C MET A 580 -61.23 12.82 27.04
N TYR A 581 -62.03 13.28 28.01
CA TYR A 581 -62.89 14.44 27.80
C TYR A 581 -62.06 15.70 27.52
N GLU A 582 -62.65 16.67 26.81
CA GLU A 582 -61.93 17.90 26.41
C GLU A 582 -61.40 18.66 27.63
N ALA A 583 -62.20 18.81 28.69
CA ALA A 583 -61.78 19.50 29.92
C ALA A 583 -60.65 18.77 30.65
N ASP A 584 -60.60 17.44 30.56
CA ASP A 584 -59.63 16.61 31.27
C ASP A 584 -58.28 16.59 30.54
N SER A 585 -58.30 16.37 29.23
CA SER A 585 -57.10 16.51 28.38
C SER A 585 -56.55 17.94 28.42
N LYS A 586 -57.41 18.97 28.40
CA LYS A 586 -56.98 20.36 28.61
C LYS A 586 -56.29 20.55 29.95
N TRP A 587 -56.81 19.94 31.02
CA TRP A 587 -56.20 20.08 32.33
C TRP A 587 -54.79 19.48 32.35
N ILE A 588 -54.59 18.28 31.78
CA ILE A 588 -53.23 17.71 31.64
C ILE A 588 -52.36 18.62 30.78
N TYR A 589 -52.88 19.10 29.64
CA TYR A 589 -52.15 20.02 28.76
C TYR A 589 -51.74 21.32 29.46
N ASP A 590 -52.56 21.89 30.34
CA ASP A 590 -52.21 23.14 31.01
C ASP A 590 -51.26 22.94 32.20
N ASN A 591 -51.37 21.81 32.92
CA ASN A 591 -50.73 21.63 34.24
C ASN A 591 -49.53 20.68 34.23
N CYS A 592 -49.45 19.76 33.27
CA CYS A 592 -48.35 18.79 33.17
C CYS A 592 -47.36 19.27 32.09
N PRO A 593 -46.23 19.90 32.44
CA PRO A 593 -45.24 20.36 31.46
C PRO A 593 -44.57 19.18 30.74
N GLU A 594 -43.89 19.47 29.63
CA GLU A 594 -42.99 18.50 29.01
C GLU A 594 -41.93 18.04 30.03
N GLY A 595 -41.58 16.76 30.00
CA GLY A 595 -40.81 16.07 31.03
C GLY A 595 -41.66 15.42 32.14
N THR A 596 -42.97 15.68 32.22
CA THR A 596 -43.86 14.98 33.17
C THR A 596 -43.84 13.47 32.91
N ILE A 597 -43.53 12.69 33.94
CA ILE A 597 -43.47 11.22 33.84
C ILE A 597 -44.85 10.62 33.63
N VAL A 598 -44.96 9.62 32.75
CA VAL A 598 -46.18 8.86 32.48
C VAL A 598 -45.90 7.38 32.70
N GLN A 599 -46.56 6.78 33.69
CA GLN A 599 -46.44 5.36 34.01
C GLN A 599 -47.72 4.64 33.57
N VAL A 600 -47.61 3.79 32.56
CA VAL A 600 -48.71 2.95 32.10
C VAL A 600 -48.58 1.59 32.76
N VAL A 601 -49.60 1.21 33.52
CA VAL A 601 -49.61 0.01 34.36
C VAL A 601 -50.94 -0.75 34.22
N GLY A 602 -50.97 -1.99 34.71
CA GLY A 602 -52.21 -2.76 34.81
C GLY A 602 -52.55 -3.56 33.56
N ALA A 603 -53.44 -4.53 33.72
CA ALA A 603 -53.90 -5.40 32.63
C ALA A 603 -55.01 -4.73 31.84
N MET A 604 -55.17 -5.08 30.56
CA MET A 604 -56.34 -4.65 29.80
C MET A 604 -57.59 -5.39 30.28
N PRO A 605 -58.71 -4.69 30.52
CA PRO A 605 -59.96 -5.34 30.87
C PRO A 605 -60.59 -6.01 29.65
N SER A 606 -61.34 -7.09 29.90
CA SER A 606 -62.10 -7.82 28.86
C SER A 606 -63.47 -7.20 28.55
N GLY A 607 -63.82 -6.09 29.19
CA GLY A 607 -65.09 -5.38 29.04
C GLY A 607 -65.11 -4.07 29.85
N PRO A 608 -66.28 -3.41 29.96
CA PRO A 608 -66.41 -2.16 30.70
C PRO A 608 -66.10 -2.37 32.19
N VAL A 609 -65.38 -1.41 32.79
CA VAL A 609 -64.94 -1.49 34.19
C VAL A 609 -65.73 -0.58 35.13
N ARG A 610 -66.73 0.14 34.61
CA ARG A 610 -67.55 1.10 35.35
C ARG A 610 -68.89 1.40 34.70
#